data_AF-A0A2B2BSB5-F1
#
_entry.id   AF-A0A2B2BSB5-F1
#
_cell.length_a   1.000
_cell.length_b   1.000
_cell.length_c   1.000
_cell.angle_alpha   90.00
_cell.angle_beta   90.00
_cell.angle_gamma   90.00
#
_symmetry.space_group_name_H-M   'P 1'
#
loop_
_entity.id
_entity.type
_entity.pdbx_description
1 polymer ?
#
loop_
_entity_poly.entity_id
_entity_poly.type
_entity_poly.pdbx_seq_one_letter_code
_entity_poly.pdbx_strand_id
1 'polypeptide(L)' 'MGRMHNGTGNSNKSSLPQTPKNLKITDGNDVEYSAEFADHADLEAQARANAANQRVQAKRNK' A
#
# COMPACT_ATOMS: atom_id res chain seq x y z
N MET A 1 -21.11 -26.16 -14.63
CA MET A 1 -20.09 -26.71 -13.70
C MET A 1 -19.40 -25.52 -13.04
N GLY A 2 -19.80 -25.05 -11.85
CA GLY A 2 -19.84 -25.80 -10.60
C GLY A 2 -18.46 -25.78 -9.96
N ARG A 3 -18.10 -24.69 -9.27
CA ARG A 3 -16.98 -24.69 -8.32
C ARG A 3 -17.36 -23.94 -7.05
N MET A 4 -18.10 -24.65 -6.20
CA MET A 4 -18.09 -24.40 -4.75
C MET A 4 -16.81 -25.04 -4.21
N HIS A 5 -15.89 -24.24 -3.72
CA HIS A 5 -14.76 -24.74 -2.92
C HIS A 5 -14.94 -24.18 -1.50
N ASN A 6 -15.74 -24.91 -0.72
CA ASN A 6 -15.70 -24.85 0.73
C ASN A 6 -14.37 -25.48 1.16
N GLY A 7 -13.40 -24.67 1.54
CA GLY A 7 -12.11 -25.12 2.03
C GLY A 7 -11.53 -24.06 2.93
N THR A 8 -11.50 -24.36 4.22
CA THR A 8 -10.78 -23.64 5.28
C THR A 8 -9.29 -23.62 4.97
N GLY A 9 -8.89 -22.79 4.00
CA GLY A 9 -7.50 -22.49 3.73
C GLY A 9 -6.98 -21.66 4.88
N ASN A 10 -6.17 -22.30 5.75
CA ASN A 10 -5.34 -21.67 6.76
C ASN A 10 -4.90 -20.30 6.25
N SER A 11 -5.51 -19.25 6.80
CA SER A 11 -5.13 -17.89 6.47
C SER A 11 -3.70 -17.79 6.96
N ASN A 12 -2.72 -17.87 6.06
CA ASN A 12 -1.34 -17.54 6.36
C ASN A 12 -1.32 -16.05 6.73
N LYS A 13 -1.72 -15.76 7.98
CA LYS A 13 -1.77 -14.46 8.64
C LYS A 13 -0.36 -14.00 9.04
N SER A 14 0.66 -14.58 8.43
CA SER A 14 1.95 -13.93 8.38
C SER A 14 1.74 -12.72 7.49
N SER A 15 1.42 -11.57 8.09
CA SER A 15 1.52 -10.29 7.44
C SER A 15 2.99 -10.14 7.09
N LEU A 16 3.42 -10.72 5.97
CA LEU A 16 4.71 -10.38 5.39
C LEU A 16 4.59 -8.89 5.12
N PRO A 17 5.26 -8.05 5.92
CA PRO A 17 5.19 -6.62 5.69
C PRO A 17 5.72 -6.41 4.28
N GLN A 18 5.06 -5.54 3.51
CA GLN A 18 5.52 -5.18 2.17
C GLN A 18 6.98 -4.68 2.19
N THR A 19 7.46 -4.24 3.36
CA THR A 19 8.85 -3.86 3.63
C THR A 19 9.50 -4.77 4.69
N PRO A 20 10.67 -5.38 4.41
CA PRO A 20 11.39 -6.20 5.37
C PRO A 20 11.84 -5.39 6.59
N LYS A 21 12.04 -6.06 7.74
CA LYS A 21 12.22 -5.42 9.06
C LYS A 21 13.38 -4.41 9.10
N ASN A 22 14.46 -4.69 8.37
CA ASN A 22 15.64 -3.83 8.29
C ASN A 22 15.46 -2.57 7.42
N LEU A 23 14.42 -2.53 6.58
CA LEU A 23 14.06 -1.36 5.78
C LEU A 23 12.91 -0.55 6.39
N LYS A 24 12.44 -0.96 7.57
CA LYS A 24 11.51 -0.15 8.35
C LYS A 24 12.32 0.97 8.98
N ILE A 25 12.08 2.19 8.54
CA ILE A 25 12.62 3.39 9.17
C ILE A 25 12.01 3.44 10.57
N THR A 26 12.80 3.11 11.61
CA THR A 26 12.36 3.14 13.02
C THR A 26 12.42 4.55 13.60
N ASP A 27 13.37 5.34 13.10
CA ASP A 27 13.72 6.66 13.62
C ASP A 27 13.22 7.72 12.62
N GLY A 28 11.93 7.64 12.28
CA GLY A 28 11.30 8.50 11.28
C GLY A 28 11.52 9.97 11.63
N ASN A 29 12.43 10.64 10.93
CA ASN A 29 12.50 12.09 10.95
C ASN A 29 11.26 12.59 10.22
N ASP A 30 10.33 13.18 10.97
CA ASP A 30 9.16 13.85 10.41
C ASP A 30 9.63 15.15 9.73
N VAL A 31 10.02 15.03 8.45
CA VAL A 31 10.37 16.18 7.61
C VAL A 31 9.11 16.67 6.91
N GLU A 32 8.79 17.95 7.06
CA GLU A 32 7.62 18.52 6.41
C GLU A 32 7.76 18.52 4.88
N TYR A 33 6.71 18.02 4.20
CA TYR A 33 6.63 18.07 2.75
C TYR A 33 6.59 19.51 2.26
N SER A 34 7.53 19.87 1.38
CA SER A 34 7.60 21.18 0.76
C SER A 34 7.39 21.05 -0.74
N ALA A 35 6.23 21.48 -1.22
CA ALA A 35 5.82 21.33 -2.62
C ALA A 35 6.76 22.03 -3.62
N GLU A 36 7.44 23.07 -3.17
CA GLU A 36 8.30 23.91 -4.02
C GLU A 36 9.66 23.27 -4.32
N PHE A 37 10.04 22.25 -3.53
CA PHE A 37 11.24 21.45 -3.74
C PHE A 37 10.93 20.09 -4.38
N ALA A 38 9.65 19.76 -4.58
CA ALA A 38 9.26 18.49 -5.17
C ALA A 38 9.67 18.45 -6.64
N ASP A 39 10.34 17.37 -7.03
CA ASP A 39 10.69 17.16 -8.42
C ASP A 39 9.55 16.48 -9.19
N HIS A 40 9.76 16.23 -10.49
CA HIS A 40 8.76 15.55 -11.32
C HIS A 40 8.46 14.13 -10.82
N ALA A 41 9.46 13.41 -10.30
CA ALA A 41 9.29 12.06 -9.82
C ALA A 41 8.43 12.03 -8.54
N ASP A 42 8.60 13.01 -7.65
CA ASP A 42 7.79 13.17 -6.45
C ASP A 42 6.32 13.39 -6.78
N LEU A 43 6.03 14.27 -7.75
CA LEU A 43 4.67 14.54 -8.20
C LEU A 43 4.01 13.30 -8.83
N GLU A 44 4.75 12.56 -9.65
CA GLU A 44 4.26 11.33 -10.27
C GLU A 44 3.98 10.24 -9.22
N ALA A 45 4.86 10.11 -8.22
CA ALA A 45 4.70 9.17 -7.13
C ALA A 45 3.42 9.46 -6.32
N GLN A 46 3.15 10.73 -6.00
CA GLN A 46 1.92 11.13 -5.32
C GLN A 46 0.67 10.82 -6.15
N ALA A 47 0.69 11.13 -7.45
CA ALA A 47 -0.42 10.83 -8.35
C ALA A 47 -0.70 9.32 -8.41
N ARG A 48 0.35 8.50 -8.50
CA ARG A 48 0.25 7.03 -8.51
C ARG A 48 -0.30 6.48 -7.19
N ALA A 49 0.17 7.00 -6.06
CA ALA A 49 -0.32 6.61 -4.73
C ALA A 49 -1.81 6.93 -4.57
N ASN A 50 -2.23 8.12 -4.98
CA ASN A 50 -3.64 8.53 -4.96
C ASN A 50 -4.52 7.62 -5.81
N ALA A 51 -4.08 7.29 -7.03
CA ALA A 51 -4.80 6.36 -7.91
C ALA A 51 -4.92 4.94 -7.29
N ALA A 52 -3.88 4.45 -6.63
CA ALA A 52 -3.93 3.17 -5.93
C ALA A 52 -4.92 3.19 -4.76
N ASN A 53 -4.91 4.26 -3.95
CA ASN A 53 -5.85 4.44 -2.84
C ASN A 53 -7.31 4.44 -3.33
N GLN A 54 -7.60 5.16 -4.43
CA GLN A 54 -8.94 5.16 -5.04
C GLN A 54 -9.40 3.75 -5.46
N ARG A 55 -8.50 2.96 -6.07
CA ARG A 55 -8.81 1.56 -6.45
C ARG A 55 -9.14 0.69 -5.24
N VAL A 56 -8.40 0.86 -4.13
CA VAL A 56 -8.67 0.11 -2.89
C VAL A 56 -10.02 0.53 -2.29
N GLN A 57 -10.31 1.82 -2.24
CA GLN A 57 -11.58 2.33 -1.71
C GLN A 57 -12.77 1.86 -2.56
N ALA A 58 -12.65 1.89 -3.90
CA ALA A 58 -13.70 1.39 -4.79
C ALA A 58 -14.00 -0.10 -4.58
N LYS A 59 -12.99 -0.91 -4.23
CA LYS A 59 -13.17 -2.33 -3.89
C LYS A 59 -13.81 -2.54 -2.52
N ARG A 60 -13.59 -1.63 -1.56
CA ARG A 60 -14.17 -1.73 -0.20
C ARG A 60 -15.65 -1.39 -0.18
N ASN A 61 -16.09 -0.50 -1.06
CA ASN A 61 -17.48 -0.06 -1.15
C ASN A 61 -18.36 -0.97 -2.03
N LYS A 62 -17.81 -2.08 -2.53
CA LYS A 62 -18.49 -3.05 -3.38
C LYS A 62 -18.68 -4.36 -2.62
#